data_AF-A0A9P1R641-F1
#
_entry.id   AF-A0A9P1R641-F1
#
_cell.length_a   1.000
_cell.length_b   1.000
_cell.length_c   1.000
_cell.angle_alpha   90.00
_cell.angle_beta   90.00
_cell.angle_gamma   90.00
#
_symmetry.space_group_name_H-M   'P 1'
#
loop_
_entity.id
_entity.type
_entity.pdbx_description
1 polymer ?
#
loop_
_entity_poly.entity_id
_entity_poly.type
_entity_poly.pdbx_seq_one_letter_code
_entity_poly.pdbx_strand_id
1 'polypeptide(L)' 'MADNFFELGGHSLLATQVTARIHAELDMNAPLVLLFQAETLQAYATSLEGYKPTDAADFDELREFMSELEAV' A
#
# COMPACT_ATOMS: atom_id res chain seq x y z
N MET A 1 -5.79 -1.08 19.12
CA MET A 1 -5.63 -0.26 17.92
C MET A 1 -5.51 -1.26 16.77
N ALA A 2 -6.66 -1.65 16.22
CA ALA A 2 -6.79 -2.74 15.26
C ALA A 2 -7.55 -2.23 14.03
N ASP A 3 -7.16 -1.05 13.58
CA ASP A 3 -7.82 -0.38 12.47
C ASP A 3 -7.38 -1.06 11.18
N ASN A 4 -8.30 -1.77 10.54
CA ASN A 4 -8.09 -2.30 9.20
C ASN A 4 -8.38 -1.21 8.17
N PHE A 5 -7.45 -1.00 7.24
CA PHE A 5 -7.55 0.05 6.23
C PHE A 5 -8.84 -0.05 5.40
N PHE A 6 -9.24 -1.27 5.02
CA PHE A 6 -10.42 -1.52 4.18
C PHE A 6 -11.72 -1.43 4.98
N GLU A 7 -11.73 -1.88 6.24
CA GLU A 7 -12.89 -1.73 7.13
C GLU A 7 -13.21 -0.26 7.44
N LEU A 8 -12.19 0.61 7.42
CA LEU A 8 -12.35 2.06 7.54
C LEU A 8 -12.85 2.73 6.24
N GLY A 9 -13.13 1.96 5.18
CA GLY A 9 -13.56 2.48 3.88
C GLY A 9 -12.40 2.84 2.93
N GLY A 10 -11.18 2.38 3.24
CA GLY A 10 -10.06 2.48 2.32
C GLY A 10 -10.29 1.64 1.06
N HIS A 11 -10.00 2.23 -0.10
CA HIS A 11 -10.09 1.59 -1.41
C HIS A 11 -8.79 1.82 -2.20
N SER A 12 -8.64 1.24 -3.39
CA SER A 12 -7.35 1.14 -4.07
C SER A 12 -6.76 2.51 -4.40
N LEU A 13 -7.60 3.48 -4.81
CA LEU A 13 -7.15 4.85 -5.02
C LEU A 13 -6.57 5.50 -3.74
N LEU A 14 -7.20 5.30 -2.58
CA LEU A 14 -6.66 5.80 -1.31
C LEU A 14 -5.37 5.06 -0.93
N ALA A 15 -5.30 3.75 -1.19
CA ALA A 15 -4.10 2.96 -0.95
C ALA A 15 -2.92 3.46 -1.80
N THR A 16 -3.14 3.77 -3.08
CA THR A 16 -2.13 4.38 -3.96
C THR A 16 -1.71 5.76 -3.47
N GLN A 17 -2.65 6.58 -2.99
CA GLN A 17 -2.32 7.90 -2.42
C GLN A 17 -1.48 7.78 -1.14
N VAL A 18 -1.82 6.84 -0.26
CA VAL A 18 -1.06 6.57 0.98
C VAL A 18 0.37 6.14 0.65
N THR A 19 0.54 5.21 -0.29
CA THR A 19 1.86 4.71 -0.68
C THR A 19 2.71 5.79 -1.35
N ALA A 20 2.14 6.59 -2.25
CA ALA A 20 2.81 7.75 -2.83
C ALA A 20 3.24 8.78 -1.77
N ARG A 21 2.38 9.02 -0.77
CA ARG A 21 2.67 9.96 0.32
C ARG A 21 3.77 9.44 1.25
N ILE A 22 3.76 8.16 1.61
CA ILE A 22 4.83 7.54 2.41
C ILE A 22 6.17 7.67 1.70
N HIS A 23 6.22 7.39 0.40
CA HIS A 23 7.43 7.57 -0.39
C HIS A 23 7.90 9.03 -0.39
N ALA A 24 7.00 9.98 -0.63
CA ALA A 24 7.34 11.41 -0.71
C ALA A 24 7.76 12.03 0.63
N GLU A 25 7.14 11.63 1.74
CA GLU A 25 7.38 12.24 3.06
C GLU A 25 8.43 11.50 3.89
N LEU A 26 8.57 10.18 3.72
CA LEU A 26 9.43 9.34 4.55
C LEU A 26 10.60 8.71 3.79
N ASP A 27 10.69 8.89 2.46
CA ASP A 27 11.70 8.24 1.59
C ASP A 27 11.70 6.70 1.77
N MET A 28 10.53 6.14 2.11
CA MET A 28 10.32 4.72 2.34
C MET A 28 9.46 4.16 1.22
N ASN A 29 9.87 3.02 0.67
CA ASN A 29 9.00 2.32 -0.27
C ASN A 29 7.90 1.59 0.50
N ALA A 30 6.67 1.78 0.04
CA ALA A 30 5.47 1.26 0.69
C ALA A 30 4.67 0.45 -0.34
N PRO A 31 4.96 -0.84 -0.52
CA PRO A 31 4.26 -1.67 -1.50
C PRO A 31 2.78 -1.80 -1.14
N LEU A 32 1.91 -1.66 -2.15
CA LEU A 32 0.47 -1.85 -2.00
C LEU A 32 0.16 -3.27 -1.51
N VAL A 33 0.93 -4.27 -1.98
CA VAL A 33 0.78 -5.67 -1.59
C VAL A 33 0.90 -5.89 -0.07
N LEU A 34 1.78 -5.14 0.60
CA LEU A 34 1.92 -5.23 2.06
C LEU A 34 0.70 -4.67 2.79
N LEU A 35 0.04 -3.65 2.21
CA LEU A 35 -1.19 -3.09 2.77
C LEU A 35 -2.35 -4.08 2.66
N PHE A 36 -2.44 -4.80 1.53
CA PHE A 36 -3.44 -5.87 1.34
C PHE A 36 -3.20 -7.10 2.23
N GLN A 37 -1.95 -7.43 2.53
CA GLN A 37 -1.61 -8.56 3.40
C GLN A 37 -1.74 -8.25 4.89
N ALA A 38 -1.72 -6.98 5.27
CA ALA A 38 -1.80 -6.56 6.66
C ALA A 38 -3.24 -6.54 7.19
N GLU A 39 -3.49 -7.28 8.27
CA GLU A 39 -4.81 -7.28 8.93
C GLU A 39 -5.14 -5.95 9.62
N THR A 40 -4.14 -5.13 9.93
CA THR A 40 -4.28 -3.83 10.58
C THR A 40 -3.22 -2.84 10.08
N LEU A 41 -3.48 -1.55 10.21
CA LEU A 41 -2.50 -0.49 9.92
C LEU A 41 -1.22 -0.62 10.77
N GLN A 42 -1.32 -1.17 11.98
CA GLN A 42 -0.17 -1.41 12.84
C GLN A 42 0.71 -2.57 12.31
N ALA A 43 0.08 -3.65 11.83
CA ALA A 43 0.78 -4.73 11.15
C ALA A 43 1.47 -4.22 9.88
N TYR A 44 0.78 -3.38 9.10
CA TYR A 44 1.33 -2.74 7.91
C TYR A 44 2.59 -1.91 8.22
N ALA A 45 2.53 -1.02 9.23
CA ALA A 45 3.67 -0.20 9.63
C ALA A 45 4.88 -1.07 10.03
N THR A 46 4.64 -2.13 10.80
CA THR A 46 5.70 -3.08 11.19
C THR A 46 6.33 -3.77 9.98
N SER A 47 5.53 -4.15 8.97
CA SER A 47 6.03 -4.75 7.74
C SER A 47 6.88 -3.78 6.91
N LEU A 48 6.60 -2.48 6.96
CA LEU A 48 7.38 -1.45 6.26
C LEU A 48 8.76 -1.22 6.88
N GLU A 49 8.89 -1.30 8.20
CA GLU A 49 10.18 -1.10 8.89
C GLU A 49 11.27 -2.10 8.43
N GLY A 50 10.85 -3.32 8.06
CA GLY A 50 11.74 -4.36 7.54
C GLY A 50 11.86 -4.40 6.02
N TYR A 51 11.06 -3.62 5.29
CA TYR A 51 11.00 -3.68 3.84
C TYR A 51 12.16 -2.89 3.22
N LYS A 52 13.07 -3.61 2.56
CA LYS A 52 14.08 -3.00 1.69
C LYS A 52 13.53 -3.00 0.26
N PRO A 53 13.49 -1.85 -0.42
CA PRO A 53 13.02 -1.79 -1.79
C PRO A 53 13.84 -2.74 -2.65
N THR A 54 13.17 -3.76 -3.18
CA THR A 54 13.73 -4.63 -4.20
C THR A 54 12.95 -4.30 -5.47
N ASP A 55 13.48 -3.34 -6.22
CA ASP A 55 12.96 -2.72 -7.45
C ASP A 55 11.61 -1.97 -7.41
N ALA A 56 11.62 -0.76 -7.98
CA ALA A 56 10.48 0.14 -8.12
C ALA A 56 9.53 -0.23 -9.27
N ALA A 57 9.96 -1.13 -10.18
CA ALA A 57 9.21 -1.53 -11.36
C ALA A 57 7.87 -2.23 -11.03
N ASP A 58 7.78 -2.86 -9.85
CA ASP A 58 6.61 -3.60 -9.38
C ASP A 58 5.40 -2.69 -9.08
N PHE A 59 5.65 -1.40 -8.77
CA PHE A 59 4.59 -0.46 -8.39
C PHE A 59 3.72 0.01 -9.56
N ASP A 60 4.35 0.28 -10.71
CA ASP A 60 3.62 0.75 -11.89
C ASP A 60 2.75 -0.36 -12.48
N GLU A 61 3.25 -1.60 -12.51
CA GLU A 61 2.53 -2.77 -13.03
C GLU A 61 1.33 -3.14 -12.13
N LEU A 62 1.51 -3.11 -10.81
CA LEU A 62 0.41 -3.29 -9.85
C LEU A 62 -0.66 -2.19 -9.97
N ARG A 63 -0.26 -0.94 -10.24
CA ARG A 63 -1.20 0.18 -10.38
C ARG A 63 -2.09 0.00 -11.62
N GLU A 64 -1.53 -0.46 -12.72
CA GLU A 64 -2.26 -0.74 -13.95
C GLU A 64 -3.28 -1.87 -13.73
N PHE A 65 -2.85 -2.98 -13.12
CA PHE A 65 -3.71 -4.12 -12.79
C PHE A 65 -4.88 -3.76 -11.86
N MET A 66 -4.62 -2.95 -10.83
CA MET A 66 -5.67 -2.53 -9.88
C MET A 66 -6.69 -1.59 -10.53
N SER A 67 -6.28 -0.76 -11.49
CA SER A 67 -7.19 0.12 -12.25
C SER A 67 -8.17 -0.67 -13.12
N GLU A 68 -7.78 -1.84 -13.61
CA GLU A 68 -8.68 -2.72 -14.37
C GLU A 68 -9.73 -3.38 -13.47
N LEU A 69 -9.36 -3.76 -12.24
CA LEU A 69 -10.26 -4.44 -11.30
C LEU A 69 -11.37 -3.52 -10.74
N GLU A 70 -11.11 -2.22 -10.58
CA GLU A 70 -12.11 -1.25 -10.09
C GLU A 70 -13.10 -0.79 -11.19
N ALA A 71 -12.84 -1.11 -12.46
CA ALA A 71 -13.66 -0.70 -13.60
C ALA A 71 -14.85 -1.64 -13.90
N VAL A 72 -15.11 -2.65 -13.05
CA VAL A 72 -16.18 -3.66 -13.19
C VAL A 72 -17.19 -3.53 -12.05
#